data_AF-A0A2N7GFM1-F1
#
_entry.id   AF-A0A2N7GFM1-F1
#
_cell.length_a   1.000
_cell.length_b   1.000
_cell.length_c   1.000
_cell.angle_alpha   90.00
_cell.angle_beta   90.00
_cell.angle_gamma   90.00
#
_symmetry.space_group_name_H-M   'P 1'
#
loop_
_entity.id
_entity.type
_entity.pdbx_description
1 polymer ?
#
loop_
_entity_poly.entity_id
_entity_poly.type
_entity_poly.pdbx_seq_one_letter_code
_entity_poly.pdbx_strand_id
1 'polypeptide(L)'
;MAALASLVEFQLKNANDLSALLASEKVAITQRISTDIERFANEKVTLIDQLQQTDQRISTHPDVSSLTEDGSLKQMVSDIRSIIHDCQEANLVNGDALQRAQLSYNKLNNMMQQSHGKIGMTYNAGGQTHTLSTLGTNIKA
;
A
#
# COMPACT_ATOMS: atom_id res chain seq x y z
N MET A 1 15.05 -17.52 -27.54
CA MET A 1 14.91 -16.11 -27.10
C MET A 1 13.46 -15.70 -27.31
N ALA A 2 12.83 -15.05 -26.34
CA ALA A 2 11.54 -14.39 -26.57
C ALA A 2 11.76 -13.18 -27.49
N ALA A 3 10.85 -12.92 -28.43
CA ALA A 3 10.95 -11.75 -29.30
C ALA A 3 10.84 -10.46 -28.46
N LEU A 4 11.59 -9.42 -28.79
CA LEU A 4 11.58 -8.15 -28.04
C LEU A 4 10.15 -7.59 -27.86
N ALA A 5 9.33 -7.65 -28.91
CA ALA A 5 7.92 -7.26 -28.84
C ALA A 5 7.15 -7.97 -27.71
N SER A 6 7.34 -9.28 -27.55
CA SER A 6 6.69 -10.05 -26.47
C SER A 6 7.16 -9.64 -25.07
N LEU A 7 8.40 -9.17 -24.93
CA LEU A 7 8.90 -8.64 -23.65
C LEU A 7 8.26 -7.30 -23.32
N VAL A 8 8.11 -6.43 -24.31
CA VAL A 8 7.46 -5.12 -24.16
C VAL A 8 5.96 -5.29 -23.87
N GLU A 9 5.27 -6.19 -24.57
CA GLU A 9 3.87 -6.54 -24.28
C GLU A 9 3.71 -7.09 -22.86
N PHE A 10 4.63 -7.95 -22.41
CA PHE A 10 4.62 -8.45 -21.04
C PHE A 10 4.85 -7.33 -20.02
N GLN A 11 5.77 -6.40 -20.29
CA GLN A 11 6.00 -5.24 -19.45
C GLN A 11 4.75 -4.34 -19.34
N LEU A 12 4.07 -4.12 -20.47
CA LEU A 12 2.81 -3.37 -20.50
C LEU A 12 1.72 -4.05 -19.68
N LYS A 13 1.60 -5.37 -19.78
CA LYS A 13 0.66 -6.13 -18.95
C LYS A 13 0.97 -5.95 -17.46
N ASN A 14 2.22 -6.13 -17.05
CA ASN A 14 2.60 -5.99 -15.64
C ASN A 14 2.37 -4.57 -15.10
N ALA A 15 2.59 -3.54 -15.92
CA ALA A 15 2.32 -2.15 -15.54
C ALA A 15 0.81 -1.91 -15.32
N ASN A 16 -0.04 -2.46 -16.18
CA ASN A 16 -1.50 -2.39 -16.01
C ASN A 16 -1.98 -3.18 -14.78
N ASP A 17 -1.43 -4.38 -14.56
CA ASP A 17 -1.75 -5.20 -13.39
C ASP A 17 -1.37 -4.47 -12.09
N LEU A 18 -0.21 -3.79 -12.06
CA LEU A 18 0.22 -2.98 -10.93
C LEU A 18 -0.73 -1.80 -10.68
N SER A 19 -1.16 -1.12 -11.74
CA SER A 19 -2.14 -0.02 -11.66
C SER A 19 -3.47 -0.49 -11.05
N ALA A 20 -4.00 -1.63 -11.53
CA ALA A 20 -5.23 -2.22 -11.00
C ALA A 20 -5.08 -2.69 -9.54
N LEU A 21 -3.91 -3.22 -9.19
CA LEU A 21 -3.59 -3.60 -7.81
C LEU A 21 -3.57 -2.39 -6.89
N LEU A 22 -2.93 -1.27 -7.29
CA LEU A 22 -2.87 -0.05 -6.48
C LEU A 22 -4.25 0.58 -6.26
N ALA A 23 -5.14 0.48 -7.25
CA ALA A 23 -6.54 0.89 -7.10
C ALA A 23 -7.27 0.02 -6.06
N SER A 24 -7.02 -1.29 -6.06
CA SER A 24 -7.61 -2.24 -5.10
C SER A 24 -7.05 -2.06 -3.68
N GLU A 25 -5.73 -1.84 -3.58
CA GLU A 25 -5.03 -1.51 -2.34
C GLU A 25 -5.62 -0.26 -1.69
N LYS A 26 -5.88 0.80 -2.48
CA LYS A 26 -6.53 2.02 -2.00
C LYS A 26 -7.89 1.76 -1.34
N VAL A 27 -8.69 0.89 -1.95
CA VAL A 27 -10.00 0.50 -1.40
C VAL A 27 -9.81 -0.25 -0.08
N ALA A 28 -8.90 -1.23 -0.01
CA ALA A 28 -8.63 -1.98 1.21
C ALA A 28 -8.10 -1.09 2.35
N ILE A 29 -7.23 -0.12 2.06
CA ILE A 29 -6.73 0.87 3.02
C ILE A 29 -7.90 1.71 3.56
N THR A 30 -8.78 2.19 2.67
CA THR A 30 -9.93 3.01 3.03
C THR A 30 -10.93 2.22 3.90
N GLN A 31 -11.15 0.95 3.56
CA GLN A 31 -12.03 0.04 4.31
C GLN A 31 -11.36 -0.58 5.55
N ARG A 32 -10.06 -0.33 5.76
CA ARG A 32 -9.25 -0.85 6.88
C ARG A 32 -9.22 -2.37 6.96
N ILE A 33 -9.24 -3.06 5.81
CA ILE A 33 -9.19 -4.52 5.73
C ILE A 33 -7.73 -4.98 5.78
N SER A 34 -7.24 -5.28 6.99
CA SER A 34 -5.81 -5.55 7.22
C SER A 34 -5.28 -6.75 6.42
N THR A 35 -6.08 -7.81 6.27
CA THR A 35 -5.71 -9.01 5.50
C THR A 35 -5.52 -8.70 4.02
N ASP A 36 -6.36 -7.83 3.45
CA ASP A 36 -6.26 -7.44 2.05
C ASP A 36 -5.08 -6.49 1.81
N ILE A 37 -4.82 -5.58 2.75
CA ILE A 37 -3.65 -4.68 2.69
C ILE A 37 -2.36 -5.51 2.66
N GLU A 38 -2.23 -6.53 3.51
CA GLU A 38 -1.05 -7.41 3.52
C GLU A 38 -0.93 -8.22 2.24
N ARG A 39 -2.03 -8.82 1.75
CA ARG A 39 -2.04 -9.55 0.48
C ARG A 39 -1.59 -8.66 -0.69
N PHE A 40 -2.18 -7.47 -0.82
CA PHE A 40 -1.83 -6.54 -1.90
C PHE A 40 -0.38 -6.05 -1.80
N ALA A 41 0.16 -5.86 -0.59
CA ALA A 41 1.56 -5.52 -0.43
C ALA A 41 2.50 -6.61 -0.98
N ASN A 42 2.21 -7.88 -0.71
CA ASN A 42 3.01 -9.01 -1.22
C ASN A 42 2.89 -9.16 -2.74
N GLU A 43 1.68 -9.04 -3.28
CA GLU A 43 1.43 -9.06 -4.73
C GLU A 43 2.14 -7.88 -5.45
N LYS A 44 2.11 -6.68 -4.84
CA LYS A 44 2.82 -5.48 -5.34
C LYS A 44 4.32 -5.72 -5.46
N VAL A 45 4.95 -6.29 -4.42
CA VAL A 45 6.38 -6.62 -4.45
C VAL A 45 6.71 -7.58 -5.59
N THR A 46 5.86 -8.59 -5.80
CA THR A 46 6.04 -9.56 -6.89
C THR A 46 5.96 -8.90 -8.27
N LEU A 47 4.98 -8.00 -8.49
CA LEU A 47 4.85 -7.28 -9.76
C LEU A 47 6.02 -6.32 -10.01
N ILE A 48 6.52 -5.63 -8.97
CA ILE A 48 7.68 -4.74 -9.09
C ILE A 48 8.94 -5.53 -9.49
N ASP A 49 9.16 -6.69 -8.87
CA ASP A 49 10.29 -7.56 -9.22
C ASP A 49 10.18 -8.08 -10.66
N GLN A 50 8.98 -8.49 -11.10
CA GLN A 50 8.73 -8.90 -12.48
C GLN A 50 8.98 -7.77 -13.49
N LEU A 51 8.56 -6.54 -13.17
CA LEU A 51 8.82 -5.35 -13.98
C LEU A 51 10.32 -5.09 -14.09
N GLN A 52 11.06 -5.18 -12.98
CA GLN A 52 12.51 -4.96 -12.96
C GLN A 52 13.27 -6.03 -13.76
N GLN A 53 12.91 -7.31 -13.58
CA GLN A 53 13.54 -8.40 -14.33
C GLN A 53 13.26 -8.31 -15.82
N THR A 54 12.05 -7.94 -16.20
CA THR A 54 11.67 -7.77 -17.60
C THR A 54 12.39 -6.57 -18.22
N ASP A 55 12.49 -5.45 -17.50
CA ASP A 55 13.24 -4.28 -17.96
C ASP A 55 14.72 -4.61 -18.20
N GLN A 56 15.35 -5.38 -17.31
CA GLN A 56 16.73 -5.86 -17.47
C GLN A 56 16.89 -6.79 -18.69
N ARG A 57 15.87 -7.63 -18.98
CA ARG A 57 15.87 -8.49 -20.17
C ARG A 57 15.72 -7.67 -21.45
N ILE A 58 14.91 -6.62 -21.42
CA ILE A 58 14.75 -5.67 -22.53
C ILE A 58 16.06 -4.92 -22.79
N SER A 59 16.71 -4.41 -21.73
CA SER A 59 17.94 -3.61 -21.85
C SER A 59 19.13 -4.41 -22.39
N THR A 60 19.15 -5.73 -22.18
CA THR A 60 20.20 -6.65 -22.66
C THR A 60 19.87 -7.28 -24.01
N HIS A 61 18.70 -6.99 -24.59
CA HIS A 61 18.26 -7.59 -25.84
C HIS A 61 19.04 -7.00 -27.05
N PRO A 62 19.49 -7.82 -28.02
CA PRO A 62 20.23 -7.34 -29.19
C PRO A 62 19.49 -6.27 -29.99
N ASP A 63 18.17 -6.41 -30.11
CA ASP A 63 17.32 -5.51 -30.90
C ASP A 63 16.81 -4.29 -30.13
N VAL A 64 17.41 -3.91 -28.99
CA VAL A 64 16.92 -2.81 -28.13
C VAL A 64 16.80 -1.48 -28.87
N SER A 65 17.58 -1.24 -29.91
CA SER A 65 17.48 -0.03 -30.76
C SER A 65 16.11 0.09 -31.44
N SER A 66 15.46 -1.05 -31.75
CA SER A 66 14.14 -1.07 -32.39
C SER A 66 13.04 -0.46 -31.51
N LEU A 67 13.23 -0.33 -30.20
CA LEU A 67 12.31 0.40 -29.31
C LEU A 67 12.18 1.89 -29.66
N THR A 68 13.17 2.44 -30.37
CA THR A 68 13.18 3.84 -30.81
C THR A 68 12.90 4.02 -32.30
N GLU A 69 13.12 2.96 -33.09
CA GLU A 69 13.01 2.97 -34.55
C GLU A 69 11.64 2.48 -35.03
N ASP A 70 11.04 1.49 -34.36
CA ASP A 70 9.71 0.98 -34.66
C ASP A 70 8.66 1.85 -33.95
N GLY A 71 7.78 2.49 -34.73
CA GLY A 71 6.73 3.37 -34.21
C GLY A 71 5.76 2.67 -33.24
N SER A 72 5.48 1.37 -33.45
CA SER A 72 4.58 0.60 -32.59
C SER A 72 5.23 0.31 -31.23
N LEU A 73 6.47 -0.17 -31.23
CA LEU A 73 7.23 -0.42 -29.99
C LEU A 73 7.49 0.87 -29.23
N LYS A 74 7.81 1.96 -29.94
CA LYS A 74 7.99 3.28 -29.34
C LYS A 74 6.72 3.77 -28.63
N GLN A 75 5.55 3.57 -29.23
CA GLN A 75 4.28 3.91 -28.61
C GLN A 75 4.05 3.09 -27.35
N MET A 76 4.23 1.77 -27.41
CA MET A 76 4.10 0.90 -26.23
C MET A 76 5.04 1.31 -25.09
N VAL A 77 6.29 1.65 -25.39
CA VAL A 77 7.25 2.14 -24.38
C VAL A 77 6.77 3.46 -23.76
N SER A 78 6.20 4.36 -24.56
CA SER A 78 5.60 5.60 -24.06
C SER A 78 4.43 5.32 -23.11
N ASP A 79 3.55 4.41 -23.49
CA ASP A 79 2.37 4.03 -22.69
C ASP A 79 2.80 3.40 -21.36
N ILE A 80 3.76 2.47 -21.39
CA ILE A 80 4.34 1.87 -20.18
C ILE A 80 4.88 2.95 -19.25
N ARG A 81 5.66 3.91 -19.77
CA ARG A 81 6.22 5.00 -18.95
C ARG A 81 5.13 5.84 -18.30
N SER A 82 4.06 6.15 -19.04
CA SER A 82 2.92 6.89 -18.49
C SER A 82 2.25 6.11 -17.36
N ILE A 83 1.97 4.82 -17.56
CA ILE A 83 1.33 3.97 -16.55
C ILE A 83 2.20 3.85 -15.30
N ILE A 84 3.52 3.66 -15.46
CA ILE A 84 4.44 3.55 -14.33
C ILE A 84 4.52 4.86 -13.55
N HIS A 85 4.54 6.00 -14.23
CA HIS A 85 4.46 7.31 -13.58
C HIS A 85 3.18 7.41 -12.73
N ASP A 86 2.04 7.04 -13.29
CA ASP A 86 0.77 7.09 -12.55
C ASP A 86 0.74 6.10 -11.37
N CYS A 87 1.39 4.94 -11.52
CA CYS A 87 1.57 3.98 -10.43
C CYS A 87 2.43 4.54 -9.29
N GLN A 88 3.47 5.33 -9.60
CA GLN A 88 4.31 5.98 -8.58
C GLN A 88 3.49 6.96 -7.76
N GLU A 89 2.72 7.83 -8.41
CA GLU A 89 1.83 8.78 -7.75
C GLU A 89 0.76 8.07 -6.90
N ALA A 90 0.11 7.04 -7.45
CA ALA A 90 -0.89 6.26 -6.72
C ALA A 90 -0.29 5.57 -5.48
N ASN A 91 0.93 5.02 -5.59
CA ASN A 91 1.62 4.38 -4.48
C ASN A 91 2.00 5.38 -3.37
N LEU A 92 2.40 6.60 -3.73
CA LEU A 92 2.64 7.68 -2.75
C LEU A 92 1.35 8.03 -1.99
N VAL A 93 0.24 8.22 -2.71
CA VAL A 93 -1.07 8.51 -2.10
C VAL A 93 -1.52 7.38 -1.17
N ASN A 94 -1.34 6.12 -1.57
CA ASN A 94 -1.67 4.96 -0.74
C ASN A 94 -0.78 4.89 0.51
N GLY A 95 0.52 5.15 0.38
CA GLY A 95 1.46 5.21 1.52
C GLY A 95 1.07 6.26 2.55
N ASP A 96 0.73 7.47 2.09
CA ASP A 96 0.24 8.55 2.94
C ASP A 96 -1.07 8.19 3.66
N ALA A 97 -2.00 7.53 2.96
CA ALA A 97 -3.26 7.08 3.54
C ALA A 97 -3.03 6.03 4.63
N LEU A 98 -2.11 5.09 4.40
CA LEU A 98 -1.73 4.06 5.37
C LEU A 98 -1.07 4.68 6.61
N GLN A 99 -0.14 5.62 6.43
CA GLN A 99 0.51 6.32 7.53
C GLN A 99 -0.50 7.10 8.39
N ARG A 100 -1.44 7.80 7.75
CA ARG A 100 -2.52 8.49 8.49
C ARG A 100 -3.40 7.51 9.27
N ALA A 101 -3.74 6.37 8.69
CA ALA A 101 -4.52 5.34 9.36
C ALA A 101 -3.80 4.80 10.60
N GLN A 102 -2.49 4.54 10.50
CA GLN A 102 -1.65 4.09 11.60
C GLN A 102 -1.55 5.13 12.73
N LEU A 103 -1.32 6.41 12.40
CA LEU A 103 -1.25 7.49 13.39
C LEU A 103 -2.57 7.65 14.15
N SER A 104 -3.70 7.58 13.44
CA SER A 104 -5.04 7.63 14.04
C SER A 104 -5.26 6.45 15.00
N TYR A 105 -4.89 5.24 14.59
CA TYR A 105 -4.98 4.04 15.44
C TYR A 105 -4.12 4.16 16.70
N ASN A 106 -2.86 4.57 16.56
CA ASN A 106 -1.95 4.76 17.69
C ASN A 106 -2.48 5.80 18.68
N LYS A 107 -3.05 6.91 18.17
CA LYS A 107 -3.67 7.94 19.01
C LYS A 107 -4.86 7.37 19.80
N LEU A 108 -5.74 6.61 19.15
CA LEU A 108 -6.87 5.95 19.82
C LEU A 108 -6.39 4.95 20.88
N ASN A 109 -5.41 4.10 20.55
CA ASN A 109 -4.84 3.14 21.48
C ASN A 109 -4.23 3.82 22.72
N ASN A 110 -3.49 4.92 22.52
CA ASN A 110 -2.94 5.72 23.62
C ASN A 110 -4.03 6.33 24.50
N MET A 111 -5.11 6.86 23.92
CA MET A 111 -6.25 7.39 24.68
C MET A 111 -6.96 6.28 25.48
N MET A 112 -7.14 5.10 24.90
CA MET A 112 -7.72 3.94 25.60
C MET A 112 -6.87 3.53 26.80
N GLN A 113 -5.55 3.38 26.62
CA GLN A 113 -4.63 3.06 27.71
C GLN A 113 -4.63 4.12 28.81
N GLN A 114 -4.65 5.41 28.45
CA GLN A 114 -4.77 6.50 29.42
C GLN A 114 -6.11 6.50 30.16
N SER A 115 -7.21 6.16 29.48
CA SER A 115 -8.53 6.02 30.08
C SER A 115 -8.55 4.87 31.11
N HIS A 116 -8.06 3.69 30.73
CA HIS A 116 -7.97 2.54 31.63
C HIS A 116 -7.02 2.79 32.82
N GLY A 117 -5.92 3.53 32.63
CA GLY A 117 -5.00 3.93 33.71
C GLY A 117 -5.58 4.98 34.67
N LYS A 118 -6.56 5.78 34.24
CA LYS A 118 -7.21 6.80 35.07
C LYS A 118 -8.49 6.35 35.78
N ILE A 119 -9.14 5.27 35.32
CA ILE A 119 -10.33 4.70 36.00
C ILE A 119 -9.97 4.13 37.39
N GLY A 120 -8.69 3.93 37.71
CA GLY A 120 -8.23 3.42 39.01
C GLY A 120 -7.53 4.44 39.93
N MET A 121 -7.45 5.73 39.59
CA MET A 121 -6.63 6.70 40.32
C MET A 121 -7.39 7.99 40.62
N THR A 122 -8.40 7.90 41.49
CA THR A 122 -8.89 9.06 42.23
C THR A 122 -8.15 9.13 43.57
N TYR A 123 -7.20 10.05 43.67
CA TYR A 123 -6.65 10.47 44.96
C TYR A 123 -7.80 11.09 45.77
N ASN A 124 -8.28 10.36 46.79
CA ASN A 124 -8.95 11.03 47.90
C ASN A 124 -7.86 11.64 48.81
N ALA A 125 -8.11 12.81 49.38
CA ALA A 125 -7.17 13.55 50.22
C ALA A 125 -6.88 12.88 51.60
N GLY A 126 -6.97 11.54 51.70
CA GLY A 126 -6.89 10.78 52.95
C GLY A 126 -6.03 9.51 52.91
N GLY A 127 -5.34 9.20 51.80
CA GLY A 127 -4.26 8.20 51.79
C GLY A 127 -4.70 6.73 51.99
N GLN A 128 -5.93 6.35 51.64
CA GLN A 128 -6.33 4.94 51.60
C GLN A 128 -7.06 4.60 50.29
N THR A 129 -6.45 3.69 49.52
CA THR A 129 -6.94 3.20 48.22
C THR A 129 -8.03 2.15 48.42
N HIS A 130 -9.27 2.48 48.12
CA HIS A 130 -10.35 1.51 47.99
C HIS A 130 -10.81 1.43 46.53
N THR A 131 -10.61 0.28 45.89
CA THR A 131 -11.15 -0.03 44.55
C THR A 131 -12.61 -0.44 44.68
N LEU A 132 -13.51 0.54 44.77
CA LEU A 132 -14.95 0.29 44.64
C LEU A 132 -15.33 0.34 43.17
N SER A 133 -15.35 -0.84 42.55
CA SER A 133 -15.83 -1.07 41.20
C SER A 133 -17.36 -1.08 41.17
N THR A 134 -17.99 0.08 41.25
CA THR A 134 -19.42 0.18 40.92
C THR A 134 -19.79 1.59 40.51
N LEU A 135 -20.08 1.76 39.22
CA LEU A 135 -21.29 2.42 38.67
C LEU A 135 -21.04 2.90 37.22
N GLY A 136 -21.16 1.98 36.27
CA GLY A 136 -22.20 2.11 35.25
C GLY A 136 -21.98 3.03 34.05
N THR A 137 -20.97 2.76 33.21
CA THR A 137 -21.06 3.09 31.77
C THR A 137 -20.66 1.89 30.93
N ASN A 138 -21.56 0.90 30.87
CA ASN A 138 -21.59 -0.05 29.77
C ASN A 138 -22.20 0.66 28.56
N ILE A 139 -21.37 1.28 27.71
CA ILE A 139 -21.82 1.67 26.38
C ILE A 139 -21.48 0.53 25.43
N LYS A 140 -22.53 -0.11 24.90
CA LYS A 140 -22.47 -1.01 23.74
C LYS A 140 -23.29 -0.37 22.61
N ALA A 141 -22.74 -0.50 21.39
CA ALA A 141 -23.22 -0.01 20.10
C ALA A 141 -23.08 1.51 19.88
#